data_AF-A0A2E3D4D6-F1
#
_entry.id   AF-A0A2E3D4D6-F1
#
_cell.length_a   1.000
_cell.length_b   1.000
_cell.length_c   1.000
_cell.angle_alpha   90.00
_cell.angle_beta   90.00
_cell.angle_gamma   90.00
#
_symmetry.space_group_name_H-M   'P 1'
#
loop_
_entity.id
_entity.type
_entity.pdbx_description
1 polymer ?
#
loop_
_entity_poly.entity_id
_entity_poly.type
_entity_poly.pdbx_seq_one_letter_code
_entity_poly.pdbx_strand_id
1 'polypeptide(L)'
;MDKTAKDLAEETGVSEKSIRSTYRGFRNKLIEAAIYNRDAFGGAGFYLLRKGKLDEQGKRFLQGVAESKIFTDHVERHAPRLHSPEDLQGLIFEVVIRVFCNVDMDEGTLIDYPEETKKAVLELRDMGQWIKENMQTEGFLDKYGHVVERFRKVAADMKLLLEKEELLAMQTKSRAHRFPWELFYNDLRRYLLKHPL
;
A
#
# COMPACT_ATOMS: atom_id res chain seq x y z
N MET A 1 4.06 -12.85 -14.32
CA MET A 1 2.75 -12.57 -14.95
C MET A 1 1.68 -13.02 -13.98
N ASP A 2 0.69 -12.18 -13.65
CA ASP A 2 -0.46 -12.60 -12.83
C ASP A 2 -1.26 -13.66 -13.59
N LYS A 3 -1.55 -14.79 -12.95
CA LYS A 3 -2.29 -15.93 -13.53
C LYS A 3 -3.79 -15.64 -13.58
N THR A 4 -4.47 -16.11 -14.61
CA THR A 4 -5.94 -16.03 -14.71
C THR A 4 -6.61 -17.07 -13.81
N ALA A 5 -7.92 -16.94 -13.57
CA ALA A 5 -8.68 -17.95 -12.83
C ALA A 5 -8.68 -19.32 -13.53
N LYS A 6 -8.56 -19.32 -14.86
CA LYS A 6 -8.45 -20.54 -15.66
C LYS A 6 -7.08 -21.20 -15.47
N ASP A 7 -5.99 -20.43 -15.57
CA ASP A 7 -4.63 -20.95 -15.37
C ASP A 7 -4.49 -21.59 -13.97
N LEU A 8 -5.07 -20.96 -12.96
CA LEU A 8 -5.07 -21.47 -11.59
C LEU A 8 -5.97 -22.70 -11.43
N ALA A 9 -7.08 -22.78 -12.16
CA ALA A 9 -7.95 -23.95 -12.12
C ALA A 9 -7.24 -25.19 -12.67
N GLU A 10 -6.53 -25.01 -13.78
CA GLU A 10 -5.73 -26.06 -14.42
C GLU A 10 -4.57 -26.52 -13.52
N GLU A 11 -3.89 -25.59 -12.84
CA GLU A 11 -2.76 -25.89 -11.96
C GLU A 11 -3.17 -26.56 -10.64
N THR A 12 -4.29 -26.14 -10.05
CA THR A 12 -4.69 -26.56 -8.69
C THR A 12 -5.73 -27.69 -8.68
N GLY A 13 -6.36 -27.98 -9.82
CA GLY A 13 -7.52 -28.88 -9.90
C GLY A 13 -8.80 -28.33 -9.27
N VAL A 14 -8.79 -27.06 -8.83
CA VAL A 14 -9.95 -26.39 -8.25
C VAL A 14 -10.79 -25.77 -9.36
N SER A 15 -12.12 -25.80 -9.24
CA SER A 15 -12.99 -25.18 -10.26
C SER A 15 -12.75 -23.67 -10.38
N GLU A 16 -12.85 -23.14 -11.62
CA GLU A 16 -12.81 -21.69 -11.86
C GLU A 16 -13.82 -20.92 -11.01
N LYS A 17 -15.01 -21.51 -10.78
CA LYS A 17 -16.05 -20.91 -9.94
C LYS A 17 -15.56 -20.73 -8.51
N SER A 18 -14.93 -21.75 -7.94
CA SER A 18 -14.37 -21.70 -6.59
C SER A 18 -13.25 -20.66 -6.51
N ILE A 19 -12.33 -20.63 -7.47
CA ILE A 19 -11.23 -19.63 -7.51
C ILE A 19 -11.78 -18.20 -7.57
N ARG A 20 -12.77 -17.95 -8.43
CA ARG A 20 -13.43 -16.63 -8.54
C ARG A 20 -14.15 -16.25 -7.24
N SER A 21 -14.80 -17.21 -6.58
CA SER A 21 -15.44 -17.01 -5.27
C SER A 21 -14.41 -16.64 -4.20
N THR A 22 -13.26 -17.31 -4.19
CA THR A 22 -12.15 -17.00 -3.29
C THR A 22 -11.60 -15.60 -3.53
N TYR A 23 -11.38 -15.20 -4.80
CA TYR A 23 -10.95 -13.85 -5.13
C TYR A 23 -11.94 -12.77 -4.70
N ARG A 24 -13.25 -13.03 -4.82
CA ARG A 24 -14.27 -12.13 -4.28
C ARG A 24 -14.13 -11.99 -2.76
N GLY A 25 -13.99 -13.11 -2.04
CA GLY A 25 -13.74 -13.10 -0.60
C GLY A 25 -12.49 -12.30 -0.23
N PHE A 26 -11.40 -12.48 -0.99
CA PHE A 26 -10.16 -11.72 -0.81
C PHE A 26 -10.35 -10.22 -0.97
N ARG A 27 -11.08 -9.74 -1.98
CA ARG A 27 -11.34 -8.30 -2.18
C ARG A 27 -12.04 -7.66 -0.99
N ASN A 28 -13.04 -8.35 -0.44
CA ASN A 28 -13.74 -7.87 0.75
C ASN A 28 -12.80 -7.75 1.95
N LYS A 29 -11.95 -8.76 2.16
CA LYS A 29 -10.92 -8.74 3.20
C LYS A 29 -9.84 -7.70 2.96
N LEU A 30 -9.52 -7.40 1.71
CA LEU A 30 -8.52 -6.41 1.33
C LEU A 30 -8.91 -5.00 1.77
N ILE A 31 -10.19 -4.64 1.57
CA ILE A 31 -10.77 -3.37 2.02
C ILE A 31 -10.72 -3.29 3.55
N GLU A 32 -11.18 -4.35 4.22
CA GLU A 32 -11.16 -4.47 5.68
C GLU A 32 -9.73 -4.28 6.21
N ALA A 33 -8.77 -4.98 5.60
CA ALA A 33 -7.37 -4.95 6.01
C ALA A 33 -6.74 -3.57 5.83
N ALA A 34 -7.02 -2.85 4.74
CA ALA A 34 -6.54 -1.49 4.53
C ALA A 34 -7.12 -0.47 5.53
N ILE A 35 -8.31 -0.73 6.08
CA ILE A 35 -8.91 0.10 7.14
C ILE A 35 -8.20 -0.12 8.48
N TYR A 36 -7.95 -1.39 8.85
CA TYR A 36 -7.40 -1.74 10.16
C TYR A 36 -5.86 -1.67 10.24
N ASN A 37 -5.16 -2.01 9.17
CA ASN A 37 -3.70 -1.90 9.02
C ASN A 37 -3.40 -0.97 7.85
N ARG A 38 -3.35 0.33 8.14
CA ARG A 38 -3.21 1.37 7.11
C ARG A 38 -1.83 1.41 6.44
N ASP A 39 -0.85 0.81 7.09
CA ASP A 39 0.54 0.62 6.66
C ASP A 39 0.73 -0.58 5.73
N ALA A 40 -0.15 -1.58 5.79
CA ALA A 40 -0.09 -2.73 4.87
C ALA A 40 -0.48 -2.33 3.44
N PHE A 41 -0.22 -3.23 2.48
CA PHE A 41 -0.64 -3.10 1.09
C PHE A 41 -0.09 -1.86 0.40
N GLY A 42 1.17 -1.57 0.66
CA GLY A 42 1.81 -0.43 0.06
C GLY A 42 1.38 0.91 0.69
N GLY A 43 1.01 0.91 1.98
CA GLY A 43 0.47 2.08 2.66
C GLY A 43 -0.87 2.59 2.12
N ALA A 44 -1.58 1.81 1.30
CA ALA A 44 -2.79 2.26 0.61
C ALA A 44 -3.86 2.79 1.59
N GLY A 45 -3.95 2.23 2.80
CA GLY A 45 -4.87 2.71 3.83
C GLY A 45 -4.55 4.12 4.35
N PHE A 46 -3.32 4.62 4.23
CA PHE A 46 -2.98 6.01 4.53
C PHE A 46 -3.49 6.99 3.49
N TYR A 47 -3.35 6.63 2.21
CA TYR A 47 -3.66 7.50 1.08
C TYR A 47 -5.14 7.49 0.69
N LEU A 48 -5.80 6.35 0.88
CA LEU A 48 -7.21 6.19 0.52
C LEU A 48 -8.15 6.61 1.64
N LEU A 49 -7.74 6.45 2.90
CA LEU A 49 -8.65 6.56 4.04
C LEU A 49 -8.20 7.66 5.01
N ARG A 50 -9.13 8.52 5.41
CA ARG A 50 -8.96 9.48 6.52
C ARG A 50 -9.94 9.15 7.63
N LYS A 51 -9.43 8.96 8.86
CA LYS A 51 -10.22 8.50 10.02
C LYS A 51 -11.02 7.21 9.72
N GLY A 52 -10.42 6.28 8.99
CA GLY A 52 -11.04 4.99 8.62
C GLY A 52 -12.14 5.07 7.56
N LYS A 53 -12.31 6.21 6.90
CA LYS A 53 -13.29 6.39 5.82
C LYS A 53 -12.62 6.92 4.56
N LEU A 54 -13.12 6.51 3.40
CA LEU A 54 -12.69 7.04 2.12
C LEU A 54 -12.93 8.55 2.08
N ASP A 55 -11.88 9.33 1.90
CA ASP A 55 -11.98 10.79 1.78
C ASP A 55 -11.99 11.23 0.30
N GLU A 56 -12.06 12.54 0.05
CA GLU A 56 -12.13 13.07 -1.32
C GLU A 56 -10.89 12.76 -2.14
N GLN A 57 -9.71 12.68 -1.50
CA GLN A 57 -8.48 12.30 -2.19
C GLN A 57 -8.52 10.81 -2.56
N GLY A 58 -8.92 9.94 -1.62
CA GLY A 58 -9.12 8.53 -1.88
C GLY A 58 -10.13 8.26 -3.00
N LYS A 59 -11.27 8.96 -3.02
CA LYS A 59 -12.25 8.87 -4.10
C LYS A 59 -11.66 9.22 -5.47
N ARG A 60 -10.87 10.28 -5.55
CA ARG A 60 -10.18 10.68 -6.80
C ARG A 60 -9.19 9.62 -7.26
N PHE A 61 -8.46 8.99 -6.35
CA PHE A 61 -7.57 7.87 -6.69
C PHE A 61 -8.35 6.67 -7.25
N LEU A 62 -9.44 6.26 -6.59
CA LEU A 62 -10.27 5.17 -7.08
C LEU A 62 -10.84 5.48 -8.47
N GLN A 63 -11.33 6.71 -8.68
CA GLN A 63 -11.84 7.14 -9.98
C GLN A 63 -10.76 7.15 -11.06
N GLY A 64 -9.59 7.73 -10.76
CA GLY A 64 -8.47 7.78 -11.71
C GLY A 64 -7.99 6.37 -12.11
N VAL A 65 -7.96 5.42 -11.19
CA VAL A 65 -7.66 4.02 -11.53
C VAL A 65 -8.77 3.40 -12.35
N ALA A 66 -10.04 3.60 -12.01
CA ALA A 66 -11.17 3.06 -12.77
C ALA A 66 -11.19 3.53 -14.24
N GLU A 67 -10.72 4.75 -14.49
CA GLU A 67 -10.61 5.35 -15.84
C GLU A 67 -9.28 4.98 -16.55
N SER A 68 -8.37 4.28 -15.87
CA SER A 68 -7.03 3.98 -16.37
C SER A 68 -6.97 2.74 -17.27
N LYS A 69 -5.99 2.73 -18.17
CA LYS A 69 -5.66 1.53 -18.96
C LYS A 69 -5.25 0.33 -18.11
N ILE A 70 -4.59 0.55 -16.97
CA ILE A 70 -4.17 -0.53 -16.07
C ILE A 70 -5.39 -1.30 -15.55
N PHE A 71 -6.46 -0.60 -15.21
CA PHE A 71 -7.71 -1.22 -14.79
C PHE A 71 -8.39 -1.97 -15.94
N THR A 72 -8.49 -1.36 -17.12
CA THR A 72 -9.03 -2.03 -18.31
C THR A 72 -8.27 -3.32 -18.64
N ASP A 73 -6.95 -3.25 -18.72
CA ASP A 73 -6.08 -4.41 -18.99
C ASP A 73 -6.24 -5.49 -17.90
N HIS A 74 -6.45 -5.10 -16.64
CA HIS A 74 -6.70 -6.03 -15.54
C HIS A 74 -8.06 -6.72 -15.66
N VAL A 75 -9.12 -5.97 -15.99
CA VAL A 75 -10.46 -6.52 -16.23
C VAL A 75 -10.45 -7.49 -17.41
N GLU A 76 -9.82 -7.11 -18.53
CA GLU A 76 -9.73 -7.97 -19.71
C GLU A 76 -8.98 -9.27 -19.41
N ARG A 77 -7.85 -9.18 -18.69
CA ARG A 77 -7.03 -10.35 -18.34
C ARG A 77 -7.74 -11.31 -17.39
N HIS A 78 -8.37 -10.79 -16.34
CA HIS A 78 -8.98 -11.64 -15.30
C HIS A 78 -10.44 -11.99 -15.60
N ALA A 79 -11.06 -11.32 -16.57
CA ALA A 79 -12.47 -11.44 -16.94
C ALA A 79 -13.39 -11.64 -15.72
N PRO A 80 -13.33 -10.75 -14.70
CA PRO A 80 -14.09 -10.93 -13.48
C PRO A 80 -15.59 -10.84 -13.77
N ARG A 81 -16.39 -11.67 -13.11
CA ARG A 81 -17.84 -11.56 -13.20
C ARG A 81 -18.34 -10.51 -12.22
N LEU A 82 -18.53 -9.30 -12.73
CA LEU A 82 -19.03 -8.15 -11.98
C LEU A 82 -20.56 -8.23 -11.90
N HIS A 83 -21.07 -8.89 -10.86
CA HIS A 83 -22.51 -9.08 -10.68
C HIS A 83 -23.17 -7.92 -9.94
N SER A 84 -22.37 -7.03 -9.34
CA SER A 84 -22.83 -5.97 -8.46
C SER A 84 -21.88 -4.75 -8.50
N PRO A 85 -22.36 -3.54 -8.16
CA PRO A 85 -21.49 -2.38 -7.94
C PRO A 85 -20.40 -2.64 -6.90
N GLU A 86 -20.69 -3.44 -5.88
CA GLU A 86 -19.74 -3.82 -4.83
C GLU A 86 -18.60 -4.68 -5.38
N ASP A 87 -18.90 -5.61 -6.30
CA ASP A 87 -17.86 -6.40 -6.98
C ASP A 87 -16.92 -5.49 -7.80
N LEU A 88 -17.48 -4.49 -8.49
CA LEU A 88 -16.71 -3.51 -9.26
C LEU A 88 -15.84 -2.66 -8.33
N GLN A 89 -16.39 -2.17 -7.23
CA GLN A 89 -15.66 -1.37 -6.26
C GLN A 89 -14.52 -2.17 -5.61
N GLY A 90 -14.77 -3.44 -5.25
CA GLY A 90 -13.73 -4.33 -4.73
C GLY A 90 -12.61 -4.58 -5.73
N LEU A 91 -12.93 -4.70 -7.01
CA LEU A 91 -11.92 -4.86 -8.06
C LEU A 91 -11.09 -3.58 -8.27
N ILE A 92 -11.74 -2.41 -8.32
CA ILE A 92 -11.04 -1.12 -8.39
C ILE A 92 -10.09 -0.99 -7.20
N PHE A 93 -10.56 -1.32 -6.00
CA PHE A 93 -9.75 -1.27 -4.79
C PHE A 93 -8.55 -2.23 -4.83
N GLU A 94 -8.73 -3.45 -5.35
CA GLU A 94 -7.63 -4.39 -5.58
C GLU A 94 -6.57 -3.80 -6.53
N VAL A 95 -6.99 -3.24 -7.67
CA VAL A 95 -6.05 -2.66 -8.65
C VAL A 95 -5.34 -1.45 -8.06
N VAL A 96 -6.04 -0.60 -7.30
CA VAL A 96 -5.43 0.53 -6.58
C VAL A 96 -4.39 0.05 -5.59
N ILE A 97 -4.72 -0.96 -4.76
CA ILE A 97 -3.75 -1.55 -3.82
C ILE A 97 -2.55 -2.14 -4.57
N ARG A 98 -2.75 -2.79 -5.70
CA ARG A 98 -1.65 -3.29 -6.52
C ARG A 98 -0.80 -2.14 -7.03
N VAL A 99 -1.39 -1.00 -7.43
CA VAL A 99 -0.64 0.21 -7.79
C VAL A 99 0.16 0.72 -6.60
N PHE A 100 -0.43 0.81 -5.41
CA PHE A 100 0.29 1.19 -4.19
C PHE A 100 1.41 0.21 -3.87
N CYS A 101 1.19 -1.10 -3.89
CA CYS A 101 2.25 -2.09 -3.70
C CYS A 101 3.33 -2.02 -4.79
N ASN A 102 2.98 -1.59 -6.01
CA ASN A 102 3.96 -1.33 -7.07
C ASN A 102 4.81 -0.08 -6.80
N VAL A 103 4.24 0.92 -6.12
CA VAL A 103 4.87 2.20 -5.80
C VAL A 103 5.61 2.15 -4.46
N ASP A 104 5.10 1.39 -3.49
CA ASP A 104 5.52 1.32 -2.08
C ASP A 104 6.36 0.09 -1.77
N MET A 105 6.90 -0.62 -2.77
CA MET A 105 7.93 -1.62 -2.49
C MET A 105 9.21 -0.93 -2.01
N ASP A 106 9.25 -0.58 -0.73
CA ASP A 106 10.47 -0.33 0.02
C ASP A 106 10.40 -0.98 1.41
N GLU A 107 10.53 -2.32 1.44
CA GLU A 107 11.06 -3.02 2.61
C GLU A 107 12.40 -3.73 2.29
N GLY A 108 12.86 -3.67 1.04
CA GLY A 108 14.12 -4.29 0.58
C GLY A 108 15.21 -3.32 0.12
N THR A 109 14.97 -2.01 0.12
CA THR A 109 15.70 -1.04 -0.70
C THR A 109 16.29 0.14 0.07
N LEU A 110 16.53 0.00 1.38
CA LEU A 110 17.55 0.82 2.06
C LEU A 110 18.95 0.67 1.45
N ILE A 111 19.16 -0.18 0.45
CA ILE A 111 20.42 -0.29 -0.30
C ILE A 111 20.54 0.82 -1.36
N ASP A 112 19.43 1.21 -1.98
CA ASP A 112 19.41 2.03 -3.21
C ASP A 112 19.11 3.52 -2.98
N TYR A 113 18.62 3.89 -1.78
CA TYR A 113 18.53 5.31 -1.41
C TYR A 113 19.93 5.94 -1.30
N PRO A 114 20.07 7.24 -1.58
CA PRO A 114 21.25 7.96 -1.13
C PRO A 114 21.42 7.85 0.40
N GLU A 115 22.65 7.77 0.88
CA GLU A 115 22.96 7.63 2.31
C GLU A 115 22.30 8.69 3.20
N GLU A 116 22.07 9.88 2.65
CA GLU A 116 21.36 10.98 3.30
C GLU A 116 19.89 10.64 3.60
N THR A 117 19.19 10.01 2.66
CA THR A 117 17.79 9.58 2.82
C THR A 117 17.68 8.40 3.79
N LYS A 118 18.62 7.45 3.72
CA LYS A 118 18.68 6.32 4.67
C LYS A 118 18.82 6.80 6.11
N LYS A 119 19.73 7.75 6.34
CA LYS A 119 19.95 8.33 7.67
C LYS A 119 18.71 9.04 8.18
N ALA A 120 18.04 9.83 7.35
CA ALA A 120 16.82 10.53 7.73
C ALA A 120 15.68 9.56 8.12
N VAL A 121 15.51 8.45 7.40
CA VAL A 121 14.52 7.40 7.74
C VAL A 121 14.82 6.75 9.08
N LEU A 122 16.07 6.33 9.30
CA LEU A 122 16.48 5.71 10.56
C LEU A 122 16.31 6.68 11.73
N GLU A 123 16.70 7.94 11.55
CA GLU A 123 16.58 8.97 12.59
C GLU A 123 15.11 9.27 12.92
N LEU A 124 14.23 9.33 11.91
CA LEU A 124 12.79 9.47 12.13
C LEU A 124 12.19 8.28 12.87
N ARG A 125 12.60 7.06 12.51
CA ARG A 125 12.12 5.85 13.17
C ARG A 125 12.50 5.85 14.64
N ASP A 126 13.77 6.08 14.93
CA ASP A 126 14.31 6.03 16.28
C ASP A 126 13.71 7.16 17.16
N MET A 127 13.61 8.39 16.61
CA MET A 127 12.94 9.50 17.30
C MET A 127 11.43 9.28 17.49
N GLY A 128 10.74 8.77 16.46
CA GLY A 128 9.30 8.52 16.51
C GLY A 128 8.94 7.44 17.51
N GLN A 129 9.73 6.37 17.58
CA GLN A 129 9.59 5.32 18.59
C GLN A 129 9.84 5.89 19.99
N TRP A 130 10.90 6.66 20.17
CA TRP A 130 11.21 7.29 21.46
C TRP A 130 10.11 8.26 21.92
N ILE A 131 9.58 9.11 21.02
CA ILE A 131 8.46 10.01 21.32
C ILE A 131 7.24 9.20 21.76
N LYS A 132 6.91 8.12 21.06
CA LYS A 132 5.76 7.26 21.39
C LYS A 132 5.89 6.63 22.77
N GLU A 133 7.10 6.22 23.16
CA GLU A 133 7.38 5.63 24.47
C GLU A 133 7.31 6.66 25.61
N ASN A 134 7.62 7.94 25.32
CA ASN A 134 7.79 8.96 26.35
C ASN A 134 6.67 10.02 26.38
N MET A 135 5.78 10.08 25.39
CA MET A 135 4.77 11.14 25.24
C MET A 135 3.76 11.26 26.39
N GLN A 136 3.62 10.21 27.22
CA GLN A 136 2.74 10.20 28.39
C GLN A 136 3.42 10.77 29.66
N THR A 137 4.69 11.16 29.57
CA THR A 137 5.44 11.73 30.70
C THR A 137 4.90 13.12 31.03
N GLU A 138 4.74 13.41 32.32
CA GLU A 138 4.32 14.74 32.78
C GLU A 138 5.35 15.82 32.38
N GLY A 139 4.86 16.90 31.77
CA GLY A 139 5.70 17.97 31.22
C GLY A 139 6.52 17.53 30.00
N PHE A 140 6.07 16.52 29.24
CA PHE A 140 6.80 15.98 28.08
C PHE A 140 7.26 17.06 27.09
N LEU A 141 6.39 18.00 26.73
CA LEU A 141 6.76 19.07 25.79
C LEU A 141 7.78 20.05 26.38
N ASP A 142 7.72 20.33 27.67
CA ASP A 142 8.67 21.23 28.33
C ASP A 142 10.06 20.59 28.44
N LYS A 143 10.12 19.26 28.65
CA LYS A 143 11.37 18.51 28.75
C LYS A 143 11.95 18.11 27.40
N TYR A 144 11.08 17.76 26.44
CA TYR A 144 11.46 17.07 25.19
C TYR A 144 10.91 17.74 23.94
N GLY A 145 10.40 18.97 24.03
CA GLY A 145 9.94 19.75 22.89
C GLY A 145 11.01 19.87 21.80
N HIS A 146 12.29 19.90 22.17
CA HIS A 146 13.41 19.89 21.23
C HIS A 146 13.52 18.58 20.40
N VAL A 147 13.15 17.42 20.97
CA VAL A 147 13.11 16.13 20.25
C VAL A 147 11.95 16.11 19.26
N VAL A 148 10.79 16.62 19.67
CA VAL A 148 9.62 16.75 18.79
C VAL A 148 9.91 17.72 17.64
N GLU A 149 10.58 18.82 17.91
CA GLU A 149 10.93 19.81 16.89
C GLU A 149 12.00 19.27 15.92
N ARG A 150 12.98 18.52 16.44
CA ARG A 150 13.94 17.80 15.59
C ARG A 150 13.24 16.74 14.73
N PHE A 151 12.31 15.96 15.30
CA PHE A 151 11.51 15.00 14.54
C PHE A 151 10.73 15.68 13.41
N ARG A 152 10.07 16.81 13.68
CA ARG A 152 9.36 17.60 12.66
C ARG A 152 10.30 18.10 11.56
N LYS A 153 11.48 18.58 11.94
CA LYS A 153 12.48 19.06 10.99
C LYS A 153 12.97 17.94 10.08
N VAL A 154 13.38 16.81 10.64
CA VAL A 154 13.82 15.65 9.85
C VAL A 154 12.67 15.11 8.99
N ALA A 155 11.42 15.19 9.45
CA ALA A 155 10.26 14.78 8.65
C ALA A 155 10.01 15.71 7.45
N ALA A 156 10.20 17.02 7.63
CA ALA A 156 10.12 17.99 6.56
C ALA A 156 11.28 17.81 5.55
N ASP A 157 12.49 17.56 6.03
CA ASP A 157 13.66 17.30 5.20
C ASP A 157 13.51 15.98 4.42
N MET A 158 12.98 14.94 5.06
CA MET A 158 12.68 13.66 4.43
C MET A 158 11.66 13.80 3.29
N LYS A 159 10.63 14.64 3.49
CA LYS A 159 9.67 14.94 2.44
C LYS A 159 10.34 15.54 1.20
N LEU A 160 11.26 16.50 1.39
CA LEU A 160 12.02 17.12 0.30
C LEU A 160 12.96 16.13 -0.39
N LEU A 161 13.58 15.23 0.38
CA LEU A 161 14.42 14.16 -0.17
C LEU A 161 13.61 13.20 -1.05
N LEU A 162 12.41 12.81 -0.60
CA LEU A 162 11.51 11.95 -1.38
C LEU A 162 11.01 12.64 -2.65
N GLU A 163 10.63 13.92 -2.60
CA GLU A 163 10.23 14.70 -3.78
C GLU A 163 11.37 14.81 -4.81
N LYS A 164 12.61 14.95 -4.34
CA LYS A 164 13.81 14.98 -5.19
C LYS A 164 14.07 13.63 -5.87
N GLU A 165 13.91 12.52 -5.14
CA GLU A 165 14.03 11.17 -5.70
C GLU A 165 12.92 10.88 -6.70
N GLU A 166 11.69 11.33 -6.44
CA GLU A 166 10.58 11.21 -7.37
C GLU A 166 10.87 11.97 -8.68
N LEU A 167 11.40 13.19 -8.58
CA LEU A 167 11.83 13.98 -9.74
C LEU A 167 12.94 13.27 -10.55
N LEU A 168 13.93 12.67 -9.88
CA LEU A 168 15.02 11.91 -10.51
C LEU A 168 14.51 10.62 -11.17
N ALA A 169 13.58 9.91 -10.54
CA ALA A 169 12.94 8.72 -11.09
C ALA A 169 12.13 9.06 -12.35
N MET A 170 11.42 10.19 -12.35
CA MET A 170 10.70 10.70 -13.53
C MET A 170 11.65 11.09 -14.67
N GLN A 171 12.79 11.72 -14.36
CA GLN A 171 13.81 12.11 -15.35
C GLN A 171 14.54 10.91 -15.97
N THR A 172 14.76 9.84 -15.20
CA THR A 172 15.54 8.67 -15.62
C THR A 172 14.73 7.58 -16.33
N LYS A 173 13.40 7.74 -16.46
CA LYS A 173 12.48 6.71 -16.99
C LYS A 173 12.69 5.34 -16.32
N SER A 174 13.06 5.34 -15.04
CA SER A 174 13.31 4.14 -14.25
C SER A 174 12.07 3.23 -14.24
N ARG A 175 12.27 1.95 -14.51
CA ARG A 175 11.23 0.92 -14.72
C ARG A 175 10.49 0.59 -13.42
N ALA A 176 9.25 0.10 -13.58
CA ALA A 176 8.44 -0.53 -12.53
C ALA A 176 9.24 -1.52 -11.65
N HIS A 177 8.90 -1.56 -10.36
CA HIS A 177 9.62 -2.30 -9.31
C HIS A 177 9.73 -3.82 -9.58
N ARG A 178 10.73 -4.48 -8.95
CA ARG A 178 11.20 -5.83 -9.38
C ARG A 178 10.28 -7.01 -9.00
N PHE A 179 9.51 -6.96 -7.90
CA PHE A 179 8.58 -8.03 -7.45
C PHE A 179 7.28 -7.56 -6.73
N PRO A 180 6.53 -6.61 -7.29
CA PRO A 180 5.35 -5.97 -6.66
C PRO A 180 4.20 -6.93 -6.31
N TRP A 181 4.16 -8.09 -6.96
CA TRP A 181 3.23 -9.17 -6.64
C TRP A 181 3.52 -9.80 -5.26
N GLU A 182 4.78 -9.90 -4.84
CA GLU A 182 5.13 -10.55 -3.57
C GLU A 182 4.68 -9.77 -2.34
N LEU A 183 4.79 -8.43 -2.36
CA LEU A 183 4.33 -7.56 -1.27
C LEU A 183 2.82 -7.71 -1.04
N PHE A 184 2.04 -7.60 -2.12
CA PHE A 184 0.59 -7.79 -2.08
C PHE A 184 0.20 -9.15 -1.49
N TYR A 185 0.80 -10.24 -1.98
CA TYR A 185 0.45 -11.58 -1.53
C TYR A 185 0.95 -11.89 -0.10
N ASN A 186 2.09 -11.35 0.31
CA ASN A 186 2.63 -11.55 1.66
C ASN A 186 1.80 -10.81 2.73
N ASP A 187 1.41 -9.57 2.47
CA ASP A 187 0.55 -8.81 3.39
C ASP A 187 -0.84 -9.42 3.49
N LEU A 188 -1.40 -9.85 2.34
CA LEU A 188 -2.65 -10.58 2.31
C LEU A 188 -2.56 -11.88 3.13
N ARG A 189 -1.48 -12.65 2.97
CA ARG A 189 -1.25 -13.89 3.74
C ARG A 189 -1.16 -13.60 5.25
N ARG A 190 -0.37 -12.60 5.66
CA ARG A 190 -0.22 -12.21 7.08
C ARG A 190 -1.56 -11.79 7.69
N TYR A 191 -2.37 -11.06 6.92
CA TYR A 191 -3.70 -10.64 7.37
C TYR A 191 -4.65 -11.83 7.51
N LEU A 192 -4.71 -12.72 6.51
CA LEU A 192 -5.62 -13.87 6.50
C LEU A 192 -5.30 -14.92 7.58
N LEU A 193 -4.06 -15.01 8.05
CA LEU A 193 -3.72 -15.84 9.21
C LEU A 193 -4.42 -15.38 10.50
N LYS A 194 -4.73 -14.08 10.60
CA LYS A 194 -5.45 -13.48 11.75
C LYS A 194 -6.94 -13.34 11.49
N HIS A 195 -7.33 -13.20 10.22
CA HIS A 195 -8.70 -12.96 9.77
C HIS A 195 -9.07 -13.88 8.58
N PRO A 196 -9.44 -15.14 8.82
CA PRO A 196 -9.79 -16.09 7.77
C PRO A 196 -10.98 -15.60 6.91
N LEU A 197 -11.10 -16.16 5.70
CA LEU A 197 -12.18 -15.89 4.76
C LEU A 197 -13.55 -16.37 5.26
#